data_AF-F0EF64-F1
#
_entry.id   AF-F0EF64-F1
#
_cell.length_a   1.000
_cell.length_b   1.000
_cell.length_c   1.000
_cell.angle_alpha   90.00
_cell.angle_beta   90.00
_cell.angle_gamma   90.00
#
_symmetry.space_group_name_H-M   'P 1'
#
loop_
_entity.id
_entity.type
_entity.pdbx_description
1 polymer ?
#
loop_
_entity_poly.entity_id
_entity_poly.type
_entity_poly.pdbx_seq_one_letter_code
_entity_poly.pdbx_strand_id
1 'polypeptide(L)'
;MKYKGYLIDLDGTIYLGKEPIPAGKRFIESLQEKGLPYLFVTNNTTRSPEVVAQRLADEFSIHVAPETIYTASLATIDFMKDHGKGRKVFVIGEAGLIDLILAAGFEWEETNPDYVVVGLDNHVTYEKFVLATLAIQKGATFIGTNPDKNIPTERGLLPGAGSLIAMVETATQMQPIFIGKPEAIIMEKAVAHIGLSKEEVLMVGDNYETDIRSGIQNGIDSLLVLSGFTPKAAVPTLPVAPTYVVDSLDEWDFEQ
;
A
#
# COMPACT_ATOMS: atom_id res chain seq x y z
N MET A 1 -11.45 -19.31 15.86
CA MET A 1 -10.80 -18.76 14.65
C MET A 1 -11.84 -18.33 13.62
N LYS A 2 -12.45 -17.18 13.89
CA LYS A 2 -13.26 -16.38 12.98
C LYS A 2 -12.46 -15.97 11.75
N TYR A 3 -11.21 -15.52 11.93
CA TYR A 3 -10.32 -15.13 10.85
C TYR A 3 -9.36 -16.26 10.46
N LYS A 4 -9.25 -16.48 9.15
CA LYS A 4 -8.35 -17.47 8.54
C LYS A 4 -7.14 -16.84 7.88
N GLY A 5 -7.10 -15.51 7.73
CA GLY A 5 -5.92 -14.81 7.24
C GLY A 5 -5.88 -13.33 7.61
N TYR A 6 -4.72 -12.73 7.41
CA TYR A 6 -4.44 -11.37 7.88
C TYR A 6 -3.83 -10.52 6.78
N LEU A 7 -4.38 -9.32 6.57
CA LEU A 7 -3.78 -8.27 5.75
C LEU A 7 -3.13 -7.27 6.72
N ILE A 8 -1.82 -7.05 6.62
CA ILE A 8 -1.05 -6.40 7.69
C ILE A 8 -0.29 -5.19 7.11
N ASP A 9 -0.48 -4.01 7.66
CA ASP A 9 0.39 -2.88 7.33
C ASP A 9 1.83 -3.08 7.88
N LEU A 10 2.80 -2.35 7.33
CA LEU A 10 4.20 -2.44 7.75
C LEU A 10 4.63 -1.30 8.68
N ASP A 11 4.53 -0.05 8.24
CA ASP A 11 5.18 1.10 8.90
C ASP A 11 4.21 1.77 9.88
N GLY A 12 4.52 1.64 11.17
CA GLY A 12 3.66 1.96 12.31
C GLY A 12 3.04 0.72 12.98
N THR A 13 3.05 -0.43 12.29
CA THR A 13 2.47 -1.70 12.76
C THR A 13 3.53 -2.76 13.11
N ILE A 14 4.51 -2.97 12.23
CA ILE A 14 5.60 -3.97 12.41
C ILE A 14 6.92 -3.31 12.83
N TYR A 15 7.17 -2.11 12.33
CA TYR A 15 8.29 -1.24 12.71
C TYR A 15 7.83 0.22 12.56
N LEU A 16 8.55 1.17 13.14
CA LEU A 16 8.34 2.60 12.94
C LEU A 16 9.61 3.25 12.40
N GLY A 17 9.65 3.50 11.09
CA GLY A 17 10.87 3.97 10.43
C GLY A 17 12.02 2.95 10.55
N LYS A 18 12.98 3.20 11.44
CA LYS A 18 14.11 2.30 11.76
C LYS A 18 13.93 1.55 13.09
N GLU A 19 12.96 1.94 13.90
CA GLU A 19 12.74 1.37 15.23
C GLU A 19 11.85 0.12 15.11
N PRO A 20 12.28 -1.04 15.60
CA PRO A 20 11.43 -2.23 15.61
C PRO A 20 10.23 -2.04 16.54
N ILE A 21 9.08 -2.64 16.19
CA ILE A 21 7.97 -2.86 17.13
C ILE A 21 8.05 -4.33 17.56
N PRO A 22 8.56 -4.67 18.76
CA PRO A 22 8.79 -6.05 19.16
C PRO A 22 7.54 -6.93 19.13
N ALA A 23 6.37 -6.35 19.42
CA ALA A 23 5.09 -7.03 19.32
C ALA A 23 4.73 -7.39 17.87
N GLY A 24 5.12 -6.56 16.90
CA GLY A 24 4.96 -6.84 15.47
C GLY A 24 5.71 -8.10 15.04
N LYS A 25 6.96 -8.26 15.46
CA LYS A 25 7.72 -9.50 15.23
C LYS A 25 7.01 -10.72 15.82
N ARG A 26 6.62 -10.68 17.09
CA ARG A 26 5.95 -11.80 17.77
C ARG A 26 4.60 -12.14 17.14
N PHE A 27 3.88 -11.13 16.63
CA PHE A 27 2.63 -11.31 15.90
C PHE A 27 2.84 -12.14 14.64
N ILE A 28 3.87 -11.82 13.84
CA ILE A 28 4.23 -12.58 12.63
C ILE A 28 4.70 -14.00 12.98
N GLU A 29 5.53 -14.15 14.02
CA GLU A 29 5.97 -15.48 14.48
C GLU A 29 4.77 -16.34 14.92
N SER A 30 3.79 -15.75 15.60
CA SER A 30 2.56 -16.44 16.01
C SER A 30 1.71 -16.89 14.82
N LEU A 31 1.60 -16.07 13.78
CA LEU A 31 0.93 -16.44 12.53
C LEU A 31 1.63 -17.61 11.84
N GLN A 32 2.97 -17.57 11.78
CA GLN A 32 3.79 -18.64 11.19
C GLN A 32 3.66 -19.95 11.98
N GLU A 33 3.75 -19.92 13.32
CA GLU A 33 3.59 -21.10 14.17
C GLU A 33 2.20 -21.74 14.04
N LYS A 34 1.16 -20.92 13.87
CA LYS A 34 -0.23 -21.39 13.68
C LYS A 34 -0.54 -21.80 12.25
N GLY A 35 0.36 -21.54 11.29
CA GLY A 35 0.12 -21.77 9.87
C GLY A 35 -1.01 -20.91 9.29
N LEU A 36 -1.24 -19.72 9.87
CA LEU A 36 -2.25 -18.79 9.39
C LEU A 36 -1.69 -17.94 8.23
N PRO A 37 -2.32 -17.95 7.05
CA PRO A 37 -1.96 -17.08 5.94
C PRO A 37 -1.94 -15.60 6.33
N TYR A 38 -0.96 -14.87 5.83
CA TYR A 38 -0.93 -13.41 5.94
C TYR A 38 -0.26 -12.78 4.73
N LEU A 39 -0.59 -11.50 4.52
CA LEU A 39 -0.04 -10.68 3.47
C LEU A 39 0.25 -9.30 4.04
N PHE A 40 1.49 -8.84 3.93
CA PHE A 40 1.82 -7.44 4.16
C PHE A 40 1.28 -6.59 3.03
N VAL A 41 0.44 -5.60 3.34
CA VAL A 41 -0.18 -4.72 2.36
C VAL A 41 0.32 -3.29 2.58
N THR A 42 1.16 -2.79 1.67
CA THR A 42 1.82 -1.49 1.83
C THR A 42 1.61 -0.55 0.63
N ASN A 43 1.40 0.73 0.91
CA ASN A 43 1.33 1.79 -0.12
C ASN A 43 2.69 2.17 -0.70
N ASN A 44 3.80 1.68 -0.12
CA ASN A 44 5.13 2.04 -0.59
C ASN A 44 5.44 1.40 -1.96
N THR A 45 5.70 2.25 -2.96
CA THR A 45 6.05 1.83 -4.32
C THR A 45 7.53 1.96 -4.66
N THR A 46 8.38 2.28 -3.68
CA THR A 46 9.81 2.54 -3.91
C THR A 46 10.68 1.28 -3.87
N ARG A 47 10.14 0.15 -3.40
CA ARG A 47 10.88 -1.10 -3.15
C ARG A 47 10.14 -2.30 -3.72
N SER A 48 10.90 -3.28 -4.21
CA SER A 48 10.35 -4.57 -4.61
C SER A 48 9.99 -5.43 -3.39
N PRO A 49 9.13 -6.45 -3.55
CA PRO A 49 8.82 -7.41 -2.48
C PRO A 49 10.07 -8.05 -1.87
N GLU A 50 11.06 -8.41 -2.69
CA GLU A 50 12.32 -9.02 -2.25
C GLU A 50 13.12 -8.06 -1.36
N VAL A 51 13.20 -6.78 -1.75
CA VAL A 51 13.88 -5.75 -0.95
C VAL A 51 13.18 -5.53 0.39
N VAL A 52 11.85 -5.56 0.41
CA VAL A 52 11.08 -5.44 1.65
C VAL A 52 11.26 -6.67 2.55
N ALA A 53 11.23 -7.88 1.99
CA ALA A 53 11.48 -9.12 2.74
C ALA A 53 12.89 -9.16 3.33
N GLN A 54 13.90 -8.82 2.52
CA GLN A 54 15.29 -8.76 2.96
C GLN A 54 15.48 -7.76 4.10
N ARG A 55 14.83 -6.59 4.00
CA ARG A 55 14.84 -5.60 5.08
C ARG A 55 14.21 -6.13 6.36
N LEU A 56 13.05 -6.79 6.27
CA LEU A 56 12.39 -7.39 7.43
C LEU A 56 13.32 -8.38 8.14
N ALA A 57 14.07 -9.17 7.37
CA ALA A 57 15.05 -10.11 7.92
C ALA A 57 16.24 -9.38 8.56
N ASP A 58 16.88 -8.46 7.85
CA ASP A 58 18.14 -7.84 8.25
C ASP A 58 17.97 -6.81 9.38
N GLU A 59 16.95 -5.96 9.32
CA GLU A 59 16.75 -4.86 10.27
C GLU A 59 15.89 -5.29 11.47
N PHE A 60 14.97 -6.24 11.28
CA PHE A 60 13.94 -6.55 12.27
C PHE A 60 13.90 -8.03 12.70
N SER A 61 14.77 -8.88 12.11
CA SER A 61 14.80 -10.32 12.38
C SER A 61 13.46 -11.02 12.12
N ILE A 62 12.69 -10.54 11.15
CA ILE A 62 11.41 -11.09 10.70
C ILE A 62 11.64 -11.77 9.35
N HIS A 63 11.63 -13.09 9.34
CA HIS A 63 11.94 -13.88 8.14
C HIS A 63 10.64 -14.29 7.45
N VAL A 64 10.41 -13.75 6.26
CA VAL A 64 9.19 -13.96 5.47
C VAL A 64 9.52 -14.16 4.00
N ALA A 65 8.67 -14.86 3.27
CA ALA A 65 8.83 -15.04 1.84
C ALA A 65 8.39 -13.76 1.09
N PRO A 66 9.06 -13.35 -0.01
CA PRO A 66 8.65 -12.18 -0.79
C PRO A 66 7.18 -12.20 -1.26
N GLU A 67 6.61 -13.39 -1.46
CA GLU A 67 5.22 -13.62 -1.84
C GLU A 67 4.22 -13.16 -0.77
N THR A 68 4.66 -13.01 0.48
CA THR A 68 3.84 -12.43 1.55
C THR A 68 3.78 -10.91 1.50
N ILE A 69 4.41 -10.25 0.52
CA ILE A 69 4.46 -8.79 0.42
C ILE A 69 3.71 -8.31 -0.82
N TYR A 70 2.66 -7.56 -0.59
CA TYR A 70 1.80 -6.98 -1.62
C TYR A 70 1.83 -5.46 -1.57
N THR A 71 2.52 -4.87 -2.54
CA THR A 71 2.72 -3.42 -2.62
C THR A 71 1.70 -2.77 -3.55
N ALA A 72 1.50 -1.46 -3.41
CA ALA A 72 0.74 -0.68 -4.38
C ALA A 72 1.30 -0.76 -5.81
N SER A 73 2.61 -1.07 -5.99
CA SER A 73 3.18 -1.35 -7.32
C SER A 73 2.58 -2.62 -7.92
N LEU A 74 2.49 -3.72 -7.16
CA LEU A 74 1.88 -4.97 -7.63
C LEU A 74 0.38 -4.80 -7.91
N ALA A 75 -0.33 -4.12 -7.01
CA ALA A 75 -1.75 -3.81 -7.22
C ALA A 75 -1.98 -2.96 -8.48
N THR A 76 -1.07 -2.02 -8.79
CA THR A 76 -1.13 -1.20 -9.99
C THR A 76 -0.94 -2.05 -11.25
N ILE A 77 0.04 -2.96 -11.24
CA ILE A 77 0.30 -3.90 -12.33
C ILE A 77 -0.91 -4.79 -12.58
N ASP A 78 -1.45 -5.39 -11.52
CA ASP A 78 -2.62 -6.27 -11.62
C ASP A 78 -3.84 -5.50 -12.11
N PHE A 79 -4.02 -4.24 -11.68
CA PHE A 79 -5.09 -3.39 -12.19
C PHE A 79 -4.95 -3.13 -13.70
N MET A 80 -3.76 -2.75 -14.16
CA MET A 80 -3.52 -2.49 -15.58
C MET A 80 -3.70 -3.75 -16.45
N LYS A 81 -3.34 -4.93 -15.93
CA LYS A 81 -3.57 -6.21 -16.60
C LYS A 81 -5.06 -6.50 -16.77
N ASP A 82 -5.85 -6.32 -15.71
CA ASP A 82 -7.30 -6.54 -15.76
C ASP A 82 -8.02 -5.52 -16.64
N HIS A 83 -7.57 -4.26 -16.59
CA HIS A 83 -8.15 -3.18 -17.37
C HIS A 83 -7.91 -3.36 -18.88
N GLY A 84 -6.79 -3.94 -19.29
CA GLY A 84 -6.61 -4.46 -20.65
C GLY A 84 -6.62 -3.42 -21.77
N LYS A 85 -6.32 -2.13 -21.51
CA LYS A 85 -6.25 -1.08 -22.54
C LYS A 85 -5.01 -1.13 -23.43
N GLY A 86 -4.03 -1.95 -23.08
CA GLY A 86 -2.79 -2.10 -23.81
C GLY A 86 -1.62 -2.37 -22.87
N ARG A 87 -0.41 -2.11 -23.35
CA ARG A 87 0.85 -2.41 -22.65
C ARG A 87 1.81 -1.24 -22.59
N LYS A 88 1.49 -0.11 -23.23
CA LYS A 88 2.34 1.08 -23.23
C LYS A 88 2.10 1.91 -21.97
N VAL A 89 3.17 2.30 -21.30
CA VAL A 89 3.09 3.02 -20.04
C VAL A 89 4.15 4.12 -19.95
N PHE A 90 3.76 5.25 -19.38
CA PHE A 90 4.68 6.26 -18.86
C PHE A 90 4.55 6.29 -17.34
N VAL A 91 5.68 6.27 -16.62
CA VAL A 91 5.69 6.19 -15.16
C VAL A 91 6.49 7.34 -14.57
N ILE A 92 5.88 8.08 -13.65
CA ILE A 92 6.60 8.93 -12.69
C ILE A 92 6.72 8.12 -11.40
N GLY A 93 7.91 7.66 -11.05
CA GLY A 93 8.13 6.85 -9.88
C GLY A 93 9.58 6.43 -9.68
N GLU A 94 9.85 5.80 -8.54
CA GLU A 94 11.13 5.14 -8.23
C GLU A 94 11.26 3.77 -8.93
N ALA A 95 12.47 3.20 -8.87
CA ALA A 95 12.81 1.91 -9.48
C ALA A 95 11.88 0.76 -9.04
N GLY A 96 11.47 0.72 -7.76
CA GLY A 96 10.53 -0.28 -7.25
C GLY A 96 9.11 -0.21 -7.87
N LEU A 97 8.79 0.83 -8.63
CA LEU A 97 7.57 0.91 -9.43
C LEU A 97 7.87 0.61 -10.90
N ILE A 98 8.87 1.32 -11.47
CA ILE A 98 9.22 1.24 -12.88
C ILE A 98 9.64 -0.18 -13.26
N ASP A 99 10.61 -0.75 -12.52
CA ASP A 99 11.20 -2.03 -12.86
C ASP A 99 10.18 -3.17 -12.77
N LEU A 100 9.29 -3.13 -11.76
CA LEU A 100 8.22 -4.12 -11.62
C LEU A 100 7.19 -4.02 -12.75
N ILE A 101 6.81 -2.81 -13.16
CA ILE A 101 5.88 -2.59 -14.28
C ILE A 101 6.48 -3.13 -15.57
N LEU A 102 7.75 -2.82 -15.85
CA LEU A 102 8.44 -3.30 -17.05
C LEU A 102 8.64 -4.83 -17.03
N ALA A 103 9.03 -5.39 -15.87
CA ALA A 103 9.14 -6.84 -15.68
C ALA A 103 7.80 -7.58 -15.87
N ALA A 104 6.67 -6.91 -15.61
CA ALA A 104 5.33 -7.44 -15.86
C ALA A 104 4.88 -7.38 -17.33
N GLY A 105 5.77 -6.97 -18.25
CA GLY A 105 5.54 -6.95 -19.69
C GLY A 105 4.86 -5.69 -20.20
N PHE A 106 4.91 -4.58 -19.45
CA PHE A 106 4.58 -3.26 -19.97
C PHE A 106 5.80 -2.62 -20.64
N GLU A 107 5.55 -1.78 -21.64
CA GLU A 107 6.56 -1.14 -22.48
C GLU A 107 6.58 0.37 -22.21
N TRP A 108 7.77 0.94 -22.04
CA TRP A 108 7.93 2.38 -21.85
C TRP A 108 7.53 3.16 -23.10
N GLU A 109 6.64 4.14 -22.96
CA GLU A 109 6.20 5.02 -24.04
C GLU A 109 5.86 6.40 -23.47
N GLU A 110 6.52 7.45 -23.93
CA GLU A 110 6.32 8.80 -23.40
C GLU A 110 5.28 9.61 -24.18
N THR A 111 5.07 9.28 -25.47
CA THR A 111 4.31 10.17 -26.36
C THR A 111 2.82 9.86 -26.34
N ASN A 112 2.47 8.57 -26.46
CA ASN A 112 1.10 8.09 -26.52
C ASN A 112 0.95 6.76 -25.74
N PRO A 113 1.20 6.74 -24.42
CA PRO A 113 1.00 5.53 -23.62
C PRO A 113 -0.48 5.22 -23.42
N ASP A 114 -0.78 3.95 -23.13
CA ASP A 114 -2.12 3.50 -22.72
C ASP A 114 -2.42 3.93 -21.27
N TYR A 115 -1.36 3.98 -20.44
CA TYR A 115 -1.40 4.31 -19.02
C TYR A 115 -0.35 5.36 -18.65
N VAL A 116 -0.73 6.31 -17.81
CA VAL A 116 0.19 7.18 -17.08
C VAL A 116 0.07 6.85 -15.61
N VAL A 117 1.14 6.31 -15.03
CA VAL A 117 1.20 5.93 -13.61
C VAL A 117 2.05 6.95 -12.87
N VAL A 118 1.50 7.53 -11.81
CA VAL A 118 2.21 8.51 -10.97
C VAL A 118 2.26 7.98 -9.54
N GLY A 119 3.48 7.78 -9.04
CA GLY A 119 3.78 7.49 -7.65
C GLY A 119 4.82 8.46 -7.09
N LEU A 120 5.44 8.11 -5.96
CA LEU A 120 6.53 8.89 -5.40
C LEU A 120 7.79 8.78 -6.28
N ASP A 121 8.40 9.92 -6.60
CA ASP A 121 9.66 10.05 -7.34
C ASP A 121 10.47 11.20 -6.72
N ASN A 122 11.57 10.87 -6.04
CA ASN A 122 12.44 11.85 -5.37
C ASN A 122 13.27 12.67 -6.36
N HIS A 123 13.31 12.26 -7.62
CA HIS A 123 14.05 12.89 -8.71
C HIS A 123 13.09 13.40 -9.80
N VAL A 124 11.84 13.68 -9.42
CA VAL A 124 10.83 14.18 -10.35
C VAL A 124 11.27 15.54 -10.89
N THR A 125 11.04 15.74 -12.18
CA THR A 125 11.35 16.99 -12.90
C THR A 125 10.09 17.58 -13.47
N TYR A 126 10.12 18.89 -13.77
CA TYR A 126 9.01 19.55 -14.46
C TYR A 126 8.69 18.86 -15.80
N GLU A 127 9.72 18.41 -16.53
CA GLU A 127 9.53 17.71 -17.81
C GLU A 127 8.74 16.40 -17.66
N LYS A 128 9.00 15.61 -16.62
CA LYS A 128 8.20 14.41 -16.35
C LYS A 128 6.71 14.75 -16.18
N PHE A 129 6.38 15.85 -15.49
CA PHE A 129 5.00 16.32 -15.36
C PHE A 129 4.40 16.81 -16.68
N VAL A 130 5.20 17.46 -17.53
CA VAL A 130 4.75 17.87 -18.88
C VAL A 130 4.38 16.63 -19.71
N LEU A 131 5.25 15.62 -19.74
CA LEU A 131 4.99 14.36 -20.47
C LEU A 131 3.73 13.66 -19.97
N ALA A 132 3.61 13.48 -18.64
CA ALA A 132 2.41 12.89 -18.02
C ALA A 132 1.13 13.67 -18.37
N THR A 133 1.17 15.01 -18.25
CA THR A 133 0.02 15.87 -18.52
C THR A 133 -0.43 15.76 -19.98
N LEU A 134 0.51 15.84 -20.93
CA LEU A 134 0.21 15.75 -22.35
C LEU A 134 -0.31 14.38 -22.74
N ALA A 135 0.25 13.30 -22.19
CA ALA A 135 -0.22 11.94 -22.42
C ALA A 135 -1.65 11.73 -21.90
N ILE A 136 -1.97 12.23 -20.70
CA ILE A 136 -3.32 12.15 -20.12
C ILE A 136 -4.32 12.95 -20.96
N GLN A 137 -3.97 14.15 -21.41
CA GLN A 137 -4.82 14.96 -22.29
C GLN A 137 -5.12 14.28 -23.64
N LYS A 138 -4.23 13.40 -24.11
CA LYS A 138 -4.44 12.57 -25.31
C LYS A 138 -5.26 11.31 -25.05
N GLY A 139 -5.65 11.04 -23.81
CA GLY A 139 -6.53 9.93 -23.44
C GLY A 139 -5.86 8.76 -22.74
N ALA A 140 -4.59 8.88 -22.33
CA ALA A 140 -3.95 7.87 -21.48
C ALA A 140 -4.71 7.75 -20.14
N THR A 141 -4.80 6.54 -19.61
CA THR A 141 -5.48 6.31 -18.33
C THR A 141 -4.58 6.80 -17.19
N PHE A 142 -5.05 7.79 -16.44
CA PHE A 142 -4.33 8.36 -15.30
C PHE A 142 -4.51 7.49 -14.05
N ILE A 143 -3.40 6.95 -13.53
CA ILE A 143 -3.34 6.10 -12.34
C ILE A 143 -2.45 6.76 -11.29
N GLY A 144 -2.96 6.87 -10.07
CA GLY A 144 -2.19 7.29 -8.90
C GLY A 144 -1.91 6.09 -7.99
N THR A 145 -0.65 5.84 -7.63
CA THR A 145 -0.32 4.63 -6.86
C THR A 145 -0.91 4.63 -5.46
N ASN A 146 -0.93 5.77 -4.78
CA ASN A 146 -1.47 5.93 -3.43
C ASN A 146 -1.77 7.41 -3.13
N PRO A 147 -2.79 7.71 -2.31
CA PRO A 147 -3.23 9.09 -2.03
C PRO A 147 -2.40 9.81 -0.95
N ASP A 148 -1.35 9.17 -0.41
CA ASP A 148 -0.59 9.70 0.72
C ASP A 148 0.08 11.04 0.37
N LYS A 149 -0.42 12.11 0.99
CA LYS A 149 0.03 13.48 0.72
C LYS A 149 1.45 13.72 1.21
N ASN A 150 1.85 13.05 2.28
CA ASN A 150 3.12 13.24 2.94
C ASN A 150 3.82 11.91 3.23
N ILE A 151 5.16 11.96 3.26
CA ILE A 151 6.00 10.87 3.74
C ILE A 151 6.79 11.36 4.96
N PRO A 152 6.67 10.70 6.14
CA PRO A 152 7.50 11.00 7.30
C PRO A 152 8.96 10.64 7.06
N THR A 153 9.87 11.56 7.36
CA THR A 153 11.32 11.34 7.31
C THR A 153 12.03 12.02 8.47
N GLU A 154 13.32 11.75 8.67
CA GLU A 154 14.17 12.47 9.64
C GLU A 154 14.22 13.99 9.37
N ARG A 155 13.94 14.42 8.13
CA ARG A 155 13.88 15.84 7.74
C ARG A 155 12.53 16.49 8.02
N GLY A 156 11.54 15.72 8.48
CA GLY A 156 10.14 16.12 8.66
C GLY A 156 9.20 15.47 7.63
N LEU A 157 7.99 16.00 7.55
CA LEU A 157 6.96 15.57 6.60
C LEU A 157 7.25 16.13 5.20
N LEU A 158 7.75 15.27 4.31
CA LEU A 158 8.01 15.63 2.91
C LEU A 158 6.78 15.38 2.03
N PRO A 159 6.71 15.92 0.81
CA PRO A 159 5.68 15.56 -0.15
C PRO A 159 5.72 14.06 -0.48
N GLY A 160 4.57 13.40 -0.38
CA GLY A 160 4.36 12.00 -0.78
C GLY A 160 3.84 11.88 -2.22
N ALA A 161 3.51 10.66 -2.63
CA ALA A 161 2.95 10.37 -3.96
C ALA A 161 1.71 11.21 -4.26
N GLY A 162 0.78 11.32 -3.29
CA GLY A 162 -0.45 12.10 -3.41
C GLY A 162 -0.20 13.57 -3.75
N SER A 163 0.91 14.15 -3.29
CA SER A 163 1.29 15.52 -3.64
C SER A 163 1.73 15.65 -5.11
N LEU A 164 2.48 14.67 -5.63
CA LEU A 164 2.89 14.66 -7.04
C LEU A 164 1.70 14.38 -7.96
N ILE A 165 0.81 13.47 -7.54
CA ILE A 165 -0.43 13.14 -8.24
C ILE A 165 -1.35 14.36 -8.32
N ALA A 166 -1.51 15.10 -7.23
CA ALA A 166 -2.33 16.32 -7.20
C ALA A 166 -1.83 17.41 -8.18
N MET A 167 -0.51 17.47 -8.44
CA MET A 167 0.03 18.38 -9.46
C MET A 167 -0.47 18.03 -10.86
N VAL A 168 -0.42 16.74 -11.22
CA VAL A 168 -0.90 16.25 -12.51
C VAL A 168 -2.42 16.36 -12.61
N GLU A 169 -3.14 16.03 -11.56
CA GLU A 169 -4.60 16.22 -11.46
C GLU A 169 -5.00 17.67 -11.69
N THR A 170 -4.29 18.63 -11.07
CA THR A 170 -4.53 20.06 -11.26
C THR A 170 -4.27 20.49 -12.71
N ALA A 171 -3.17 20.04 -13.30
CA ALA A 171 -2.77 20.41 -14.66
C ALA A 171 -3.68 19.80 -15.74
N THR A 172 -4.24 18.62 -15.49
CA THR A 172 -5.10 17.89 -16.44
C THR A 172 -6.59 18.11 -16.19
N GLN A 173 -6.98 18.56 -14.99
CA GLN A 173 -8.36 18.56 -14.48
C GLN A 173 -9.01 17.17 -14.49
N MET A 174 -8.20 16.11 -14.50
CA MET A 174 -8.65 14.72 -14.50
C MET A 174 -8.28 14.06 -13.18
N GLN A 175 -9.26 13.37 -12.58
CA GLN A 175 -9.04 12.58 -11.37
C GLN A 175 -8.26 11.29 -11.71
N PRO A 176 -7.23 10.94 -10.93
CA PRO A 176 -6.56 9.65 -11.08
C PRO A 176 -7.46 8.50 -10.60
N ILE A 177 -7.20 7.32 -11.11
CA ILE A 177 -7.63 6.08 -10.45
C ILE A 177 -6.58 5.78 -9.37
N PHE A 178 -6.95 5.98 -8.10
CA PHE A 178 -6.07 5.63 -6.97
C PHE A 178 -6.09 4.12 -6.71
N ILE A 179 -4.91 3.54 -6.49
CA ILE A 179 -4.75 2.09 -6.31
C ILE A 179 -4.60 1.69 -4.83
N GLY A 180 -3.68 2.33 -4.12
CA GLY A 180 -3.30 2.00 -2.75
C GLY A 180 -4.39 2.32 -1.72
N LYS A 181 -4.17 1.90 -0.47
CA LYS A 181 -5.08 2.10 0.65
C LYS A 181 -5.41 3.58 0.82
N PRO A 182 -6.67 3.96 1.11
CA PRO A 182 -7.79 3.09 1.50
C PRO A 182 -8.60 2.49 0.33
N GLU A 183 -8.15 2.63 -0.93
CA GLU A 183 -8.95 2.28 -2.09
C GLU A 183 -9.25 0.79 -2.22
N ALA A 184 -10.40 0.47 -2.81
CA ALA A 184 -10.88 -0.89 -2.96
C ALA A 184 -9.95 -1.77 -3.81
N ILE A 185 -9.25 -1.19 -4.78
CA ILE A 185 -8.45 -1.93 -5.77
C ILE A 185 -7.35 -2.75 -5.08
N ILE A 186 -6.54 -2.15 -4.20
CA ILE A 186 -5.49 -2.90 -3.49
C ILE A 186 -6.09 -3.95 -2.55
N MET A 187 -7.20 -3.64 -1.88
CA MET A 187 -7.81 -4.55 -0.91
C MET A 187 -8.43 -5.77 -1.58
N GLU A 188 -9.18 -5.57 -2.67
CA GLU A 188 -9.78 -6.67 -3.43
C GLU A 188 -8.71 -7.58 -4.04
N LYS A 189 -7.63 -7.00 -4.55
CA LYS A 189 -6.51 -7.76 -5.09
C LYS A 189 -5.71 -8.49 -4.02
N ALA A 190 -5.50 -7.87 -2.86
CA ALA A 190 -4.87 -8.51 -1.71
C ALA A 190 -5.69 -9.72 -1.21
N VAL A 191 -7.01 -9.58 -1.11
CA VAL A 191 -7.93 -10.68 -0.76
C VAL A 191 -7.91 -11.79 -1.80
N ALA A 192 -7.91 -11.45 -3.09
CA ALA A 192 -7.79 -12.43 -4.16
C ALA A 192 -6.42 -13.15 -4.12
N HIS A 193 -5.34 -12.43 -3.80
CA HIS A 193 -3.98 -12.96 -3.73
C HIS A 193 -3.80 -13.95 -2.58
N ILE A 194 -4.32 -13.63 -1.38
CA ILE A 194 -4.28 -14.54 -0.23
C ILE A 194 -5.25 -15.74 -0.38
N GLY A 195 -6.21 -15.66 -1.30
CA GLY A 195 -7.11 -16.76 -1.65
C GLY A 195 -8.22 -17.02 -0.63
N LEU A 196 -8.68 -15.99 0.08
CA LEU A 196 -9.72 -16.06 1.12
C LEU A 196 -10.92 -15.16 0.77
N SER A 197 -12.03 -15.29 1.51
CA SER A 197 -13.12 -14.31 1.43
C SER A 197 -12.89 -13.09 2.34
N LYS A 198 -13.59 -11.98 2.07
CA LYS A 198 -13.48 -10.74 2.85
C LYS A 198 -13.83 -10.93 4.33
N GLU A 199 -14.79 -11.81 4.61
CA GLU A 199 -15.26 -12.14 5.96
C GLU A 199 -14.27 -13.03 6.73
N GLU A 200 -13.35 -13.70 6.03
CA GLU A 200 -12.34 -14.57 6.60
C GLU A 200 -11.01 -13.85 6.90
N VAL A 201 -10.86 -12.61 6.44
CA VAL A 201 -9.63 -11.82 6.62
C VAL A 201 -9.81 -10.68 7.61
N LEU A 202 -8.72 -10.34 8.30
CA LEU A 202 -8.64 -9.17 9.18
C LEU A 202 -7.59 -8.19 8.65
N MET A 203 -7.97 -6.91 8.50
CA MET A 203 -7.03 -5.83 8.21
C MET A 203 -6.41 -5.31 9.51
N VAL A 204 -5.09 -5.44 9.65
CA VAL A 204 -4.32 -5.01 10.81
C VAL A 204 -3.48 -3.80 10.43
N GLY A 205 -3.60 -2.71 11.17
CA GLY A 205 -2.82 -1.50 10.90
C GLY A 205 -2.90 -0.47 12.03
N ASP A 206 -2.08 0.57 11.92
CA ASP A 206 -2.02 1.66 12.90
C ASP A 206 -2.60 2.98 12.37
N ASN A 207 -2.88 3.08 11.07
CA ASN A 207 -3.38 4.29 10.44
C ASN A 207 -4.87 4.18 10.12
N TYR A 208 -5.68 5.00 10.80
CA TYR A 208 -7.12 5.02 10.60
C TYR A 208 -7.51 5.40 9.17
N GLU A 209 -6.85 6.40 8.59
CA GLU A 209 -7.24 6.95 7.29
C GLU A 209 -6.95 6.01 6.13
N THR A 210 -6.01 5.08 6.29
CA THR A 210 -5.65 4.08 5.27
C THR A 210 -6.13 2.69 5.67
N ASP A 211 -5.68 2.13 6.79
CA ASP A 211 -5.86 0.72 7.11
C ASP A 211 -7.26 0.41 7.62
N ILE A 212 -7.74 1.20 8.57
CA ILE A 212 -9.06 0.98 9.17
C ILE A 212 -10.15 1.39 8.18
N ARG A 213 -9.96 2.52 7.49
CA ARG A 213 -10.85 2.92 6.40
C ARG A 213 -10.84 1.93 5.24
N SER A 214 -9.70 1.33 4.90
CA SER A 214 -9.65 0.19 3.96
C SER A 214 -10.59 -0.93 4.41
N GLY A 215 -10.52 -1.34 5.68
CA GLY A 215 -11.41 -2.36 6.23
C GLY A 215 -12.89 -1.98 6.09
N ILE A 216 -13.26 -0.83 6.64
CA ILE A 216 -14.65 -0.33 6.66
C ILE A 216 -15.23 -0.21 5.25
N GLN A 217 -14.49 0.41 4.32
CA GLN A 217 -14.99 0.68 2.97
C GLN A 217 -15.12 -0.60 2.13
N ASN A 218 -14.36 -1.64 2.46
CA ASN A 218 -14.31 -2.88 1.68
C ASN A 218 -15.04 -4.04 2.33
N GLY A 219 -15.67 -3.85 3.49
CA GLY A 219 -16.38 -4.90 4.22
C GLY A 219 -15.45 -5.94 4.84
N ILE A 220 -14.24 -5.52 5.25
CA ILE A 220 -13.25 -6.34 5.93
C ILE A 220 -13.14 -5.86 7.37
N ASP A 221 -13.22 -6.77 8.33
CA ASP A 221 -13.02 -6.42 9.74
C ASP A 221 -11.61 -5.87 9.97
N SER A 222 -11.46 -4.96 10.93
CA SER A 222 -10.20 -4.24 11.15
C SER A 222 -9.75 -4.26 12.61
N LEU A 223 -8.44 -4.41 12.81
CA LEU A 223 -7.74 -4.31 14.08
C LEU A 223 -6.82 -3.11 14.04
N LEU A 224 -7.16 -2.08 14.83
CA LEU A 224 -6.31 -0.91 15.03
C LEU A 224 -5.32 -1.18 16.16
N VAL A 225 -4.02 -1.13 15.87
CA VAL A 225 -2.96 -1.13 16.87
C VAL A 225 -2.48 0.31 17.14
N LEU A 226 -2.36 0.68 18.41
CA LEU A 226 -2.02 2.04 18.83
C LEU A 226 -0.51 2.28 18.97
N SER A 227 0.27 1.68 18.08
CA SER A 227 1.74 1.78 18.02
C SER A 227 2.27 2.85 17.05
N GLY A 228 1.43 3.35 16.15
CA GLY A 228 1.84 4.19 15.03
C GLY A 228 1.05 5.50 14.88
N PHE A 229 0.50 5.73 13.69
CA PHE A 229 -0.01 7.00 13.22
C PHE A 229 -1.25 7.49 13.98
N THR A 230 -2.19 6.60 14.29
CA THR A 230 -3.43 6.99 15.00
C THR A 230 -3.19 7.10 16.49
N PRO A 231 -3.29 8.30 17.10
CA PRO A 231 -3.07 8.44 18.53
C PRO A 231 -4.25 7.87 19.31
N LYS A 232 -3.96 7.22 20.44
CA LYS A 232 -4.96 6.65 21.36
C LYS A 232 -6.08 7.63 21.74
N ALA A 233 -5.74 8.92 21.90
CA ALA A 233 -6.70 9.97 22.24
C ALA A 233 -7.72 10.26 21.13
N ALA A 234 -7.44 9.91 19.87
CA ALA A 234 -8.35 10.10 18.75
C ALA A 234 -9.41 8.99 18.64
N VAL A 235 -9.14 7.80 19.19
CA VAL A 235 -10.01 6.61 19.07
C VAL A 235 -11.48 6.88 19.45
N PRO A 236 -11.80 7.57 20.57
CA PRO A 236 -13.19 7.84 20.94
C PRO A 236 -13.94 8.77 19.98
N THR A 237 -13.22 9.49 19.12
CA THR A 237 -13.76 10.50 18.18
C THR A 237 -13.73 10.05 16.72
N LEU A 238 -13.30 8.81 16.45
CA LEU A 238 -13.28 8.27 15.10
C LEU A 238 -14.73 8.19 14.56
N PRO A 239 -14.97 8.64 13.31
CA PRO A 239 -16.32 8.64 12.72
C PRO A 239 -16.98 7.26 12.69
N VAL A 240 -16.20 6.22 12.42
CA VAL A 240 -16.61 4.82 12.45
C VAL A 240 -15.53 4.07 13.22
N ALA A 241 -15.91 3.29 14.23
CA ALA A 241 -14.95 2.55 15.03
C ALA A 241 -14.34 1.39 14.20
N PRO A 242 -13.05 1.07 14.38
CA PRO A 242 -12.50 -0.22 13.95
C PRO A 242 -13.23 -1.38 14.65
N THR A 243 -13.17 -2.59 14.08
CA THR A 243 -13.77 -3.78 14.70
C THR A 243 -13.12 -4.08 16.05
N TYR A 244 -11.80 -3.91 16.14
CA TYR A 244 -11.01 -4.11 17.34
C TYR A 244 -9.96 -3.01 17.52
N VAL A 245 -9.58 -2.75 18.77
CA VAL A 245 -8.50 -1.84 19.14
C VAL A 245 -7.62 -2.52 20.18
N VAL A 246 -6.31 -2.48 20.00
CA VAL A 246 -5.32 -2.97 20.97
C VAL A 246 -4.22 -1.96 21.18
N ASP A 247 -3.67 -1.90 22.39
CA ASP A 247 -2.48 -1.07 22.66
C ASP A 247 -1.21 -1.73 22.08
N SER A 248 -1.16 -3.07 22.08
CA SER A 248 -0.07 -3.88 21.55
C SER A 248 -0.61 -5.09 20.79
N LEU A 249 0.08 -5.51 19.73
CA LEU A 249 -0.24 -6.75 19.01
C LEU A 249 -0.12 -8.01 19.89
N ASP A 250 0.57 -7.93 21.04
CA ASP A 250 0.61 -9.03 22.02
C ASP A 250 -0.75 -9.29 22.70
N GLU A 251 -1.68 -8.34 22.64
CA GLU A 251 -3.02 -8.46 23.21
C GLU A 251 -3.98 -9.20 22.28
N TRP A 252 -3.58 -9.45 21.03
CA TRP A 252 -4.43 -10.12 20.05
C TRP A 252 -4.54 -11.61 20.33
N ASP A 253 -5.76 -12.06 20.64
CA ASP A 253 -6.09 -13.48 20.73
C ASP A 253 -6.55 -14.01 19.37
N PHE A 254 -5.75 -14.93 18.80
CA PHE A 254 -6.02 -15.59 17.53
C PHE A 254 -7.17 -16.62 17.60
N GLU A 255 -7.62 -17.04 18.79
CA GLU A 255 -8.68 -18.05 18.94
C GLU A 255 -10.11 -17.50 18.78
N GLN A 256 -10.26 -16.16 18.76
CA GLN A 256 -11.54 -15.46 18.53
C GLN A 256 -12.34 -16.00 17.35
#